data_AF-A0A920GER8-F1
#
_entry.id   AF-A0A920GER8-F1
#
_cell.length_a   1.000
_cell.length_b   1.000
_cell.length_c   1.000
_cell.angle_alpha   90.00
_cell.angle_beta   90.00
_cell.angle_gamma   90.00
#
_symmetry.space_group_name_H-M   'P 1'
#
loop_
_entity.id
_entity.type
_entity.pdbx_description
1 polymer ?
#
loop_
_entity_poly.entity_id
_entity_poly.type
_entity_poly.pdbx_seq_one_letter_code
_entity_poly.pdbx_strand_id
1 'polypeptide(L)'
;MTSLHPLKTIGHQLTETIRTHRNLSTKDAYRISVGLLEEVRISNPNLVMGSFPHQISGGMRQRIIIAMALSNNPDLIIADEPTTALDVTVQAQILNILENLRKREDCQYYLFPMI
;
A
#
# COMPACT_ATOMS: atom_id res chain seq x y z
N MET A 1 9.83 -12.73 -4.27
CA MET A 1 8.54 -12.27 -4.84
C MET A 1 8.44 -10.76 -4.68
N THR A 2 8.88 -9.97 -5.65
CA THR A 2 8.80 -8.50 -5.59
C THR A 2 7.53 -8.05 -6.30
N SER A 3 6.48 -7.72 -5.53
CA SER A 3 5.20 -7.21 -6.05
C SER A 3 5.30 -5.84 -6.72
N LEU A 4 6.44 -5.16 -6.61
CA LEU A 4 6.73 -3.89 -7.28
C LEU A 4 7.69 -4.12 -8.45
N HIS A 5 7.37 -3.50 -9.58
CA HIS A 5 8.18 -3.51 -10.79
C HIS A 5 9.46 -2.68 -10.58
N PRO A 6 10.67 -3.29 -10.68
CA PRO A 6 11.91 -2.65 -10.26
C PRO A 6 12.36 -1.49 -11.15
N LEU A 7 11.89 -1.45 -12.40
CA LEU A 7 12.22 -0.43 -13.40
C LEU A 7 11.23 0.74 -13.44
N LYS A 8 10.25 0.76 -12.53
CA LYS A 8 9.24 1.82 -12.46
C LYS A 8 9.31 2.50 -11.10
N THR A 9 9.07 3.81 -11.08
CA THR A 9 8.97 4.54 -9.81
C THR A 9 7.73 4.08 -9.03
N ILE A 10 7.74 4.30 -7.71
CA ILE A 10 6.60 4.01 -6.85
C ILE A 10 5.38 4.81 -7.30
N GLY A 11 5.57 6.11 -7.60
CA GLY A 11 4.48 6.98 -8.00
C GLY A 11 3.83 6.58 -9.31
N HIS A 12 4.61 6.12 -10.29
CA HIS A 12 4.06 5.61 -11.55
C HIS A 12 3.19 4.37 -11.30
N GLN A 13 3.66 3.43 -10.48
CA GLN A 13 2.92 2.19 -10.21
C GLN A 13 1.62 2.44 -9.43
N LEU A 14 1.65 3.28 -8.39
CA LEU A 14 0.45 3.65 -7.64
C LEU A 14 -0.57 4.39 -8.51
N THR A 15 -0.10 5.38 -9.28
CA THR A 15 -0.97 6.19 -10.16
C THR A 15 -1.62 5.30 -11.23
N GLU A 16 -0.86 4.41 -11.87
CA GLU A 16 -1.41 3.49 -12.88
C GLU A 16 -2.38 2.47 -12.27
N THR A 17 -2.09 1.95 -11.07
CA THR A 17 -2.99 1.00 -10.38
C THR A 17 -4.35 1.63 -10.10
N ILE A 18 -4.37 2.89 -9.65
CA ILE A 18 -5.63 3.62 -9.42
C ILE A 18 -6.36 3.85 -10.75
N ARG A 19 -5.64 4.31 -11.78
CA ARG A 19 -6.24 4.63 -13.09
C ARG A 19 -6.77 3.42 -13.85
N THR A 20 -6.20 2.25 -13.60
CA THR A 20 -6.64 1.00 -14.24
C THR A 20 -8.05 0.62 -13.81
N HIS A 21 -8.41 0.89 -12.55
CA HIS A 21 -9.71 0.53 -11.98
C HIS A 21 -10.66 1.73 -11.82
N ARG A 22 -10.16 2.96 -11.94
CA ARG A 22 -10.95 4.20 -11.82
C ARG A 22 -10.69 5.12 -13.00
N ASN A 23 -11.76 5.68 -13.58
CA ASN A 23 -11.65 6.59 -14.71
C ASN A 23 -11.23 8.01 -14.27
N LEU A 24 -9.99 8.14 -13.78
CA LEU A 24 -9.44 9.37 -13.23
C LEU A 24 -8.32 9.94 -14.09
N SER A 25 -8.15 11.27 -14.03
CA SER A 25 -7.01 11.94 -14.65
C SER A 25 -5.70 11.55 -13.94
N THR A 26 -4.57 11.62 -14.66
CA THR A 26 -3.25 11.36 -14.07
C THR A 26 -2.96 12.25 -12.86
N LYS A 27 -3.42 13.51 -12.91
CA LYS A 27 -3.24 14.48 -11.82
C LYS A 27 -4.03 14.09 -10.58
N ASP A 28 -5.27 13.65 -10.74
CA ASP A 28 -6.12 13.24 -9.62
C ASP A 28 -5.62 11.93 -9.01
N ALA A 29 -5.24 10.96 -9.83
CA ALA A 29 -4.67 9.69 -9.38
C ALA A 29 -3.32 9.89 -8.64
N TYR A 30 -2.49 10.83 -9.10
CA TYR A 30 -1.26 11.20 -8.39
C TYR A 30 -1.57 11.79 -7.01
N ARG A 31 -2.54 12.71 -6.90
CA ARG A 31 -2.96 13.30 -5.62
C ARG A 31 -3.47 12.25 -4.65
N ILE A 32 -4.28 11.30 -5.12
CA ILE A 32 -4.75 10.17 -4.30
C ILE A 32 -3.58 9.30 -3.86
N SER A 33 -2.64 9.00 -4.76
CA SER A 33 -1.45 8.21 -4.45
C SER A 33 -0.62 8.84 -3.32
N VAL A 34 -0.44 10.17 -3.36
CA VAL A 34 0.24 10.91 -2.29
C VAL A 34 -0.50 10.77 -0.96
N GLY A 35 -1.82 10.96 -0.95
CA GLY A 35 -2.65 10.79 0.26
C GLY A 35 -2.58 9.36 0.83
N LEU A 36 -2.59 8.33 -0.04
CA LEU A 36 -2.44 6.94 0.40
C LEU A 36 -1.11 6.68 1.08
N LEU A 37 -0.02 7.27 0.56
CA LEU A 37 1.31 7.18 1.19
C LEU A 37 1.32 7.86 2.57
N GLU A 38 0.60 8.97 2.74
CA GLU A 38 0.42 9.62 4.05
C GLU A 38 -0.35 8.72 5.03
N GLU A 39 -1.43 8.09 4.57
CA GLU A 39 -2.25 7.18 5.38
C GLU A 39 -1.45 5.98 5.90
N VAL A 40 -0.55 5.41 5.07
CA VAL A 40 0.36 4.34 5.50
C VAL A 40 1.61 4.84 6.26
N ARG A 41 1.62 6.12 6.64
CA ARG A 41 2.67 6.80 7.43
C ARG A 41 4.05 6.77 6.76
N ILE A 42 4.11 6.99 5.44
CA ILE A 42 5.38 7.21 4.74
C ILE A 42 5.80 8.66 4.90
N SER A 43 6.99 8.87 5.47
CA SER A 43 7.61 10.19 5.54
C SER A 43 7.96 10.70 4.14
N ASN A 44 7.69 11.97 3.88
CA ASN A 44 7.92 12.63 2.59
C ASN A 44 7.34 11.88 1.37
N PRO A 45 6.00 11.73 1.28
CA PRO A 45 5.33 11.03 0.18
C PRO A 45 5.80 11.47 -1.21
N ASN A 46 5.95 12.78 -1.44
CA ASN A 46 6.39 13.33 -2.73
C ASN A 46 7.78 12.84 -3.15
N LEU A 47 8.71 12.67 -2.20
CA LEU A 47 10.02 12.10 -2.49
C LEU A 47 9.91 10.62 -2.87
N VAL A 48 9.07 9.88 -2.13
CA VAL A 48 8.85 8.45 -2.37
C VAL A 48 8.16 8.20 -3.70
N MET A 49 7.26 9.08 -4.15
CA MET A 49 6.63 9.01 -5.47
C MET A 49 7.67 8.99 -6.61
N GLY A 50 8.79 9.69 -6.45
CA GLY A 50 9.92 9.70 -7.39
C GLY A 50 10.92 8.56 -7.21
N SER A 51 10.84 7.80 -6.13
CA SER A 51 11.79 6.73 -5.81
C SER A 51 11.49 5.43 -6.55
N PHE A 52 12.52 4.62 -6.79
CA PHE A 52 12.42 3.25 -7.29
C PHE A 52 12.37 2.24 -6.13
N PRO A 53 11.82 1.02 -6.34
CA PRO A 53 11.69 0.01 -5.28
C PRO A 53 13.00 -0.36 -4.58
N HIS A 54 14.14 -0.27 -5.27
CA HIS A 54 15.47 -0.58 -4.73
C HIS A 54 16.07 0.56 -3.89
N GLN A 55 15.47 1.75 -3.91
CA GLN A 55 15.93 2.94 -3.18
C GLN A 55 15.28 3.10 -1.81
N ILE A 56 14.33 2.23 -1.45
CA ILE A 56 13.56 2.30 -0.21
C ILE A 56 13.79 1.07 0.66
N SER A 57 13.61 1.21 1.98
CA SER A 57 13.75 0.10 2.91
C SER A 57 12.67 -0.96 2.69
N GLY A 58 12.93 -2.19 3.15
CA GLY A 58 11.96 -3.29 3.08
C GLY A 58 10.62 -2.94 3.76
N GLY A 59 10.66 -2.30 4.93
CA GLY A 59 9.46 -1.86 5.64
C GLY A 59 8.69 -0.77 4.90
N MET A 60 9.37 0.17 4.23
CA MET A 60 8.71 1.14 3.35
C MET A 60 8.05 0.46 2.16
N ARG A 61 8.74 -0.53 1.57
CA ARG A 61 8.23 -1.30 0.43
C ARG A 61 6.93 -2.02 0.78
N GLN A 62 6.85 -2.64 1.94
CA GLN A 62 5.63 -3.32 2.40
C GLN A 62 4.47 -2.34 2.62
N ARG A 63 4.72 -1.19 3.26
CA ARG A 63 3.68 -0.14 3.40
C ARG A 63 3.16 0.34 2.06
N ILE A 64 4.03 0.48 1.07
CA ILE A 64 3.63 0.85 -0.30
C ILE A 64 2.78 -0.24 -0.95
N ILE A 65 3.14 -1.51 -0.78
CA ILE A 65 2.34 -2.64 -1.28
C ILE A 65 0.95 -2.61 -0.63
N ILE A 66 0.86 -2.34 0.66
CA ILE A 66 -0.42 -2.19 1.38
C ILE A 66 -1.21 -1.00 0.82
N ALA A 67 -0.59 0.18 0.68
CA ALA A 67 -1.23 1.35 0.09
C ALA A 67 -1.78 1.06 -1.32
N MET A 68 -1.03 0.29 -2.12
CA MET A 68 -1.44 -0.11 -3.47
C MET A 68 -2.60 -1.10 -3.46
N ALA A 69 -2.61 -2.07 -2.53
CA ALA A 69 -3.74 -2.98 -2.34
C ALA A 69 -5.02 -2.22 -1.92
N LEU A 70 -4.87 -1.20 -1.09
CA LEU A 70 -5.96 -0.37 -0.58
C LEU A 70 -6.43 0.70 -1.56
N SER A 71 -5.61 1.06 -2.54
CA SER A 71 -5.82 2.21 -3.43
C SER A 71 -7.15 2.18 -4.21
N ASN A 72 -7.74 1.00 -4.35
CA ASN A 72 -8.99 0.79 -5.07
C ASN A 72 -10.18 0.46 -4.17
N ASN A 73 -10.08 0.65 -2.85
CA ASN A 73 -11.14 0.37 -1.88
C ASN A 73 -11.69 -1.06 -2.08
N PRO A 74 -10.85 -2.11 -1.94
CA PRO A 74 -11.29 -3.47 -2.15
C PRO A 74 -12.30 -3.90 -1.08
N ASP A 75 -13.34 -4.65 -1.47
CA ASP A 75 -14.31 -5.20 -0.51
C ASP A 75 -13.72 -6.35 0.34
N LEU A 76 -12.67 -7.01 -0.17
CA LEU A 76 -11.99 -8.14 0.44
C LEU A 76 -10.47 -8.06 0.24
N ILE A 77 -9.73 -8.19 1.33
CA ILE A 77 -8.28 -8.41 1.29
C ILE A 77 -7.95 -9.79 1.87
N ILE A 78 -7.27 -10.59 1.04
CA ILE A 78 -6.69 -11.88 1.42
C ILE A 78 -5.19 -11.64 1.60
N ALA A 79 -4.72 -11.86 2.82
CA ALA A 79 -3.32 -11.73 3.16
C ALA A 79 -2.77 -13.12 3.50
N ASP A 80 -2.01 -13.70 2.57
CA ASP A 80 -1.28 -14.95 2.78
C ASP A 80 0.09 -14.61 3.35
N GLU A 81 0.36 -15.04 4.58
CA GLU A 81 1.61 -14.74 5.31
C GLU A 81 2.05 -13.26 5.37
N PRO A 82 1.19 -12.30 5.77
CA PRO A 82 1.55 -10.87 5.76
C PRO A 82 2.59 -10.48 6.81
N THR A 83 2.92 -11.39 7.72
CA THR A 83 3.64 -11.18 8.96
C THR A 83 4.95 -11.96 9.03
N THR A 84 5.13 -12.98 8.19
CA THR A 84 6.33 -13.82 8.18
C THR A 84 7.53 -12.98 7.71
N ALA A 85 8.57 -12.88 8.54
CA ALA A 85 9.76 -12.02 8.39
C ALA A 85 9.62 -10.53 8.76
N LEU A 86 8.55 -10.12 9.45
CA LEU A 86 8.38 -8.75 9.95
C LEU A 86 8.59 -8.62 11.47
N ASP A 87 9.29 -7.57 11.88
CA ASP A 87 9.37 -7.13 13.27
C ASP A 87 7.95 -6.91 13.84
N VAL A 88 7.71 -7.38 15.07
CA VAL A 88 6.43 -7.31 15.80
C VAL A 88 5.84 -5.88 15.79
N THR A 89 6.68 -4.87 15.77
CA THR A 89 6.28 -3.45 15.70
C THR A 89 5.63 -3.08 14.37
N VAL A 90 6.12 -3.64 13.26
CA VAL A 90 5.60 -3.34 11.92
C VAL A 90 4.30 -4.09 11.66
N GLN A 91 4.17 -5.33 12.14
CA GLN A 91 2.93 -6.10 12.07
C GLN A 91 1.77 -5.36 12.76
N ALA A 92 1.98 -4.86 13.98
CA ALA A 92 0.98 -4.10 14.71
C ALA A 92 0.57 -2.81 13.97
N GLN A 93 1.50 -2.16 13.27
CA GLN A 93 1.22 -0.96 12.48
C GLN A 93 0.42 -1.29 11.21
N ILE A 94 0.73 -2.39 10.54
CA ILE A 94 -0.03 -2.87 9.37
C ILE A 94 -1.46 -3.23 9.79
N LEU A 95 -1.62 -4.01 10.86
CA LEU A 95 -2.94 -4.36 11.40
C LEU A 95 -3.75 -3.13 11.78
N ASN A 96 -3.12 -2.11 12.39
CA ASN A 96 -3.80 -0.86 12.73
C ASN A 96 -4.21 -0.06 11.48
N ILE A 97 -3.41 -0.05 10.41
CA ILE A 97 -3.80 0.55 9.13
C ILE A 97 -5.06 -0.14 8.59
N LEU A 98 -5.06 -1.48 8.54
CA LEU A 98 -6.20 -2.27 8.06
C LEU A 98 -7.46 -2.06 8.94
N GLU A 99 -7.30 -1.97 10.26
CA GLU A 99 -8.41 -1.76 11.19
C GLU A 99 -9.02 -0.34 11.04
N ASN A 100 -8.19 0.69 10.85
CA ASN A 100 -8.69 2.04 10.61
C ASN A 100 -9.43 2.15 9.28
N LEU A 101 -9.03 1.37 8.27
CA LEU A 101 -9.73 1.31 6.98
C LEU A 101 -11.06 0.58 7.07
N ARG A 102 -11.11 -0.54 7.81
CA ARG A 102 -12.38 -1.24 8.12
C ARG A 102 -13.41 -0.30 8.74
N LYS A 103 -13.00 0.56 9.69
CA LYS A 103 -13.91 1.52 10.35
C LYS A 103 -14.43 2.61 9.42
N ARG A 104 -13.73 2.91 8.34
CA ARG A 104 -14.11 3.97 7.38
C ARG A 104 -14.96 3.43 6.23
N GLU A 105 -14.82 2.17 5.84
CA GLU A 105 -15.34 1.69 4.55
C GLU A 105 -16.02 0.30 4.54
N ASP A 106 -16.35 -0.29 5.69
CA ASP A 106 -17.10 -1.57 5.76
C ASP A 106 -16.40 -2.77 5.05
N CYS A 107 -15.07 -2.70 4.92
CA CYS A 107 -14.24 -3.70 4.25
C CYS A 107 -13.99 -4.95 5.12
N GLN A 108 -14.08 -6.16 4.53
CA GLN A 108 -13.88 -7.45 5.21
C GLN A 108 -12.48 -8.01 4.94
N TYR A 109 -11.81 -8.53 5.98
CA TYR A 109 -10.44 -9.07 5.87
C TYR A 109 -10.40 -10.53 6.33
N TYR A 110 -9.72 -11.39 5.55
CA TYR A 110 -9.38 -12.76 5.96
C TYR A 110 -7.87 -12.86 6.12
N LEU A 111 -7.43 -12.96 7.37
CA LEU A 111 -6.07 -13.32 7.76
C LEU A 111 -6.04 -14.85 7.92
N PHE A 112 -5.23 -15.56 7.15
CA PHE A 112 -4.99 -16.97 7.41
C PHE A 112 -4.14 -17.09 8.69
N PRO A 113 -4.64 -17.73 9.77
CA PRO A 113 -3.83 -17.99 10.95
C PRO A 113 -2.90 -19.17 10.65
N MET A 114 -1.59 -18.97 10.80
CA MET A 114 -0.64 -20.08 10.86
C MET A 114 -0.46 -20.49 12.33
N ILE A 115 -0.73 -21.76 12.58
CA ILE A 115 -0.19 -22.51 13.72
C ILE A 115 1.33 -22.54 13.58
#